data_AF-A0A2R4CD33-F1
#
_entry.id   AF-A0A2R4CD33-F1
#
_cell.length_a   1.000
_cell.length_b   1.000
_cell.length_c   1.000
_cell.angle_alpha   90.00
_cell.angle_beta   90.00
_cell.angle_gamma   90.00
#
_symmetry.space_group_name_H-M   'P 1'
#
loop_
_entity.id
_entity.type
_entity.pdbx_description
1 polymer ?
#
loop_
_entity_poly.entity_id
_entity_poly.type
_entity_poly.pdbx_seq_one_letter_code
_entity_poly.pdbx_strand_id
1 'polypeptide(L)'
;MLAGGSIAILSGDLDNDRLAAALHRHEVTVLFIATSRFDACAEAIPATLADLRVLLPVGPRPEMASFHAVLDRQTEVDIRHCYGASAALACALAHRVRRAHDTRQYG
;
A
#
# COMPACT_ATOMS: atom_id res chain seq x y z
N MET A 1 10.67 16.75 8.63
CA MET A 1 9.36 16.11 8.40
C MET A 1 8.29 16.94 9.08
N LEU A 2 7.22 17.31 8.37
CA LEU A 2 6.20 18.26 8.87
C LEU A 2 5.30 17.69 9.97
N ALA A 3 5.16 16.36 10.03
CA ALA A 3 4.33 15.67 11.02
C ALA A 3 5.12 15.01 12.17
N GLY A 4 6.43 15.31 12.30
CA GLY A 4 7.29 14.68 13.32
C GLY A 4 7.62 13.20 13.07
N GLY A 5 7.26 12.65 11.89
CA GLY A 5 7.59 11.27 11.51
C GLY A 5 9.04 11.08 11.06
N SER A 6 9.53 9.84 11.16
CA SER A 6 10.82 9.40 10.63
C SER A 6 10.68 8.93 9.19
N ILE A 7 11.68 9.23 8.36
CA ILE A 7 11.77 8.72 6.98
C ILE A 7 12.87 7.66 6.96
N ALA A 8 12.53 6.44 6.56
CA ALA A 8 13.52 5.45 6.16
C ALA A 8 13.87 5.68 4.68
N ILE A 9 15.15 5.97 4.40
CA ILE A 9 15.67 6.05 3.03
C ILE A 9 16.32 4.71 2.71
N LEU A 10 15.77 4.03 1.72
CA LEU A 10 16.26 2.75 1.23
C LEU A 10 17.06 3.01 -0.05
N SER A 11 18.30 2.51 -0.10
CA SER A 11 19.19 2.69 -1.26
C SER A 11 19.39 1.35 -2.00
N GLY A 12 19.46 1.43 -3.32
CA GLY A 12 19.70 0.28 -4.21
C GLY A 12 18.43 -0.34 -4.79
N ASP A 13 18.61 -1.35 -5.64
CA ASP A 13 17.50 -2.19 -6.09
C ASP A 13 17.02 -3.05 -4.91
N LEU A 14 15.80 -2.79 -4.46
CA LEU A 14 15.14 -3.61 -3.45
C LEU A 14 14.21 -4.58 -4.16
N ASP A 15 14.52 -5.87 -4.09
CA ASP A 15 13.51 -6.90 -4.30
C ASP A 15 12.44 -6.86 -3.18
N ASN A 16 11.40 -7.67 -3.34
CA ASN A 16 10.27 -7.69 -2.43
C ASN A 16 10.66 -8.17 -1.02
N ASP A 17 11.55 -9.16 -0.90
CA ASP A 17 11.96 -9.71 0.40
C ASP A 17 12.80 -8.73 1.20
N ARG A 18 13.73 -8.03 0.53
CA ARG A 18 14.52 -6.96 1.15
C ARG A 18 13.64 -5.80 1.57
N LEU A 19 12.59 -5.49 0.82
CA LEU A 19 11.63 -4.47 1.21
C LEU A 19 10.87 -4.92 2.46
N ALA A 20 10.36 -6.14 2.48
CA ALA A 20 9.67 -6.69 3.65
C ALA A 20 10.55 -6.65 4.90
N ALA A 21 11.80 -7.09 4.79
CA ALA A 21 12.75 -7.07 5.88
C ALA A 21 13.03 -5.63 6.38
N ALA A 22 13.13 -4.67 5.47
CA ALA A 22 13.34 -3.27 5.81
C ALA A 22 12.12 -2.65 6.51
N LEU A 23 10.90 -2.93 6.02
CA LEU A 23 9.66 -2.45 6.65
C LEU A 23 9.55 -2.93 8.09
N HIS A 24 9.86 -4.20 8.34
CA HIS A 24 9.85 -4.77 9.69
C HIS A 24 10.97 -4.18 10.56
N ARG A 25 12.21 -4.13 10.06
CA ARG A 25 13.38 -3.63 10.79
C ARG A 25 13.24 -2.18 11.25
N HIS A 26 12.58 -1.35 10.44
CA HIS A 26 12.41 0.07 10.72
C HIS A 26 11.02 0.40 11.28
N GLU A 27 10.22 -0.62 11.61
CA GLU A 27 8.86 -0.48 12.16
C GLU A 27 8.03 0.51 11.33
N VAL A 28 8.11 0.40 10.01
CA VAL A 28 7.45 1.32 9.09
C VAL A 28 5.94 1.15 9.23
N THR A 29 5.25 2.26 9.54
CA THR A 29 3.79 2.26 9.71
C THR A 29 3.05 2.84 8.51
N VAL A 30 3.71 3.67 7.70
CA VAL A 30 3.14 4.35 6.54
C VAL A 30 4.05 4.16 5.33
N LEU A 31 3.52 3.63 4.24
CA LEU A 31 4.25 3.43 3.00
C LEU A 31 3.60 4.16 1.82
N PHE A 32 4.38 5.01 1.15
CA PHE A 32 4.06 5.53 -0.18
C PHE A 32 4.84 4.71 -1.21
N ILE A 33 4.15 4.16 -2.20
CA ILE A 33 4.75 3.24 -3.17
C ILE A 33 4.16 3.47 -4.56
N ALA A 34 4.96 3.35 -5.62
CA ALA A 34 4.43 3.40 -6.98
C ALA A 34 3.45 2.25 -7.22
N THR A 35 2.35 2.49 -7.93
CA THR A 35 1.31 1.46 -8.16
C THR A 35 1.87 0.13 -8.67
N SER A 36 2.74 0.17 -9.70
CA SER A 36 3.32 -1.05 -10.28
C SER A 36 4.17 -1.85 -9.29
N ARG A 37 4.83 -1.17 -8.33
CA ARG A 37 5.61 -1.82 -7.29
C ARG A 37 4.71 -2.34 -6.17
N PHE A 38 3.58 -1.70 -5.91
CA PHE A 38 2.53 -2.26 -5.06
C PHE A 38 2.00 -3.57 -5.62
N ASP A 39 1.69 -3.63 -6.92
CA ASP A 39 1.18 -4.86 -7.55
C ASP A 39 2.16 -6.03 -7.37
N ALA A 40 3.44 -5.82 -7.66
CA ALA A 40 4.48 -6.83 -7.45
C ALA A 40 4.65 -7.24 -5.97
N CYS A 41 4.55 -6.30 -5.03
CA CYS A 41 4.62 -6.59 -3.60
C CYS A 41 3.37 -7.30 -3.08
N ALA A 42 2.18 -7.02 -3.61
CA ALA A 42 0.94 -7.66 -3.21
C ALA A 42 0.89 -9.14 -3.64
N GLU A 43 1.59 -9.50 -4.71
CA GLU A 43 1.80 -10.89 -5.10
C GLU A 43 2.80 -11.59 -4.16
N ALA A 44 3.96 -10.97 -3.92
CA ALA A 44 5.07 -11.63 -3.22
C ALA A 44 5.00 -11.56 -1.69
N ILE A 45 4.68 -10.39 -1.13
CA ILE A 45 4.71 -10.10 0.31
C ILE A 45 3.39 -9.51 0.87
N PRO A 46 2.20 -10.02 0.51
CA PRO A 46 0.92 -9.44 0.92
C PRO A 46 0.70 -9.36 2.44
N ALA A 47 1.30 -10.27 3.22
CA ALA A 47 1.20 -10.25 4.68
C ALA A 47 1.94 -9.03 5.27
N THR A 48 3.15 -8.76 4.79
CA THR A 48 3.93 -7.60 5.24
C THR A 48 3.26 -6.29 4.91
N LEU A 49 2.59 -6.20 3.74
CA LEU A 49 1.80 -5.02 3.40
C LEU A 49 0.56 -4.86 4.29
N ALA A 50 -0.03 -5.96 4.73
CA ALA A 50 -1.17 -5.99 5.64
C ALA A 50 -0.81 -5.59 7.08
N ASP A 51 0.46 -5.67 7.49
CA ASP A 51 0.90 -5.23 8.83
C ASP A 51 1.10 -3.71 8.92
N LEU A 52 1.05 -3.00 7.79
CA LEU A 52 1.15 -1.54 7.76
C LEU A 52 -0.12 -0.90 8.35
N ARG A 53 0.02 0.31 8.89
CA ARG A 53 -1.14 1.11 9.31
C ARG A 53 -1.77 1.84 8.13
N VAL A 54 -0.94 2.38 7.24
CA VAL A 54 -1.41 3.11 6.05
C VAL A 54 -0.56 2.72 4.84
N LEU A 55 -1.23 2.35 3.75
CA LEU A 55 -0.59 2.03 2.48
C LEU A 55 -1.16 2.94 1.38
N LEU A 56 -0.27 3.65 0.69
CA LEU A 56 -0.65 4.58 -0.38
C LEU A 56 0.03 4.19 -1.69
N PRO A 57 -0.60 3.34 -2.51
CA PRO A 57 -0.17 3.13 -3.89
C PRO A 57 -0.45 4.42 -4.67
N VAL A 58 0.57 4.96 -5.34
CA VAL A 58 0.54 6.24 -6.04
C VAL A 58 0.82 6.01 -7.52
N GLY A 59 -0.05 6.55 -8.38
CA GLY A 59 0.16 6.55 -9.82
C GLY A 59 -1.02 5.96 -10.60
N PRO A 60 -0.77 5.28 -11.74
CA PRO A 60 -1.82 4.82 -12.64
C PRO A 60 -2.68 3.72 -12.00
N ARG A 61 -3.66 3.22 -12.76
CA ARG A 61 -4.67 2.28 -12.29
C ARG A 61 -4.03 0.99 -11.73
N PRO A 62 -4.24 0.67 -10.45
CA PRO A 62 -3.78 -0.56 -9.79
C PRO A 62 -4.59 -1.79 -10.23
N GLU A 63 -4.00 -2.98 -10.07
CA GLU A 63 -4.73 -4.23 -10.26
C GLU A 63 -5.65 -4.52 -9.07
N MET A 64 -6.89 -4.92 -9.36
CA MET A 64 -7.85 -5.24 -8.30
C MET A 64 -7.40 -6.44 -7.46
N ALA A 65 -6.78 -7.43 -8.09
CA ALA A 65 -6.25 -8.63 -7.43
C ALA A 65 -5.23 -8.28 -6.34
N SER A 66 -4.39 -7.27 -6.57
CA SER A 66 -3.41 -6.76 -5.60
C SER A 66 -4.06 -6.25 -4.32
N PHE A 67 -5.18 -5.52 -4.41
CA PHE A 67 -5.90 -5.09 -3.20
C PHE A 67 -6.54 -6.25 -2.47
N HIS A 68 -7.13 -7.20 -3.20
CA HIS A 68 -7.72 -8.39 -2.60
C HIS A 68 -6.66 -9.20 -1.83
N ALA A 69 -5.48 -9.40 -2.44
CA ALA A 69 -4.38 -10.14 -1.82
C ALA A 69 -3.98 -9.59 -0.44
N VAL A 70 -4.03 -8.27 -0.26
CA VAL A 70 -3.75 -7.60 1.02
C VAL A 70 -4.97 -7.61 1.95
N LEU A 71 -6.14 -7.19 1.45
CA LEU A 71 -7.37 -7.06 2.26
C LEU A 71 -7.95 -8.41 2.74
N ASP A 72 -7.61 -9.50 2.09
CA ASP A 72 -8.00 -10.87 2.49
C ASP A 72 -7.27 -11.37 3.75
N ARG A 73 -6.24 -10.65 4.22
CA ARG A 73 -5.44 -11.02 5.40
C ARG A 73 -6.06 -10.65 6.74
N GLN A 74 -7.36 -10.32 6.80
CA GLN A 74 -8.03 -9.83 8.01
C GLN A 74 -7.28 -8.66 8.67
N THR A 75 -6.83 -7.72 7.83
CA THR A 75 -5.96 -6.61 8.22
C THR A 75 -6.73 -5.35 8.58
N GLU A 76 -6.13 -4.50 9.42
CA GLU A 76 -6.61 -3.15 9.73
C GLU A 76 -5.96 -2.06 8.86
N VAL A 77 -5.11 -2.43 7.90
CA VAL A 77 -4.40 -1.47 7.03
C VAL A 77 -5.37 -0.55 6.30
N ASP A 78 -5.13 0.76 6.39
CA ASP A 78 -5.89 1.75 5.63
C ASP A 78 -5.23 1.97 4.27
N ILE A 79 -5.78 1.32 3.23
CA ILE A 79 -5.29 1.47 1.87
C ILE A 79 -5.98 2.66 1.19
N ARG A 80 -5.18 3.62 0.70
CA ARG A 80 -5.66 4.77 -0.06
C ARG A 80 -4.93 4.87 -1.38
N HIS A 81 -5.61 4.54 -2.48
CA HIS A 81 -5.03 4.73 -3.81
C HIS A 81 -4.99 6.23 -4.12
N CYS A 82 -3.78 6.71 -4.39
CA CYS A 82 -3.47 8.10 -4.65
C CYS A 82 -3.30 8.30 -6.15
N TYR A 83 -4.14 9.15 -6.73
CA TYR A 83 -4.06 9.55 -8.13
C TYR A 83 -3.70 11.02 -8.24
N GLY A 84 -2.79 11.35 -9.15
CA GLY A 84 -2.45 12.72 -9.49
C GLY A 84 -1.53 12.76 -10.69
N ALA A 85 -1.66 13.80 -11.51
CA ALA A 85 -0.65 14.09 -12.53
C ALA A 85 0.68 14.42 -11.84
N SER A 86 1.81 14.15 -12.49
CA SER A 86 3.15 14.41 -11.93
C SER A 86 3.35 15.87 -11.48
N ALA A 87 2.58 16.81 -12.03
CA ALA A 87 2.56 18.23 -11.66
C ALA A 87 1.85 18.54 -10.32
N ALA A 88 1.11 17.58 -9.74
CA ALA A 88 0.19 17.82 -8.61
C ALA A 88 0.80 17.55 -7.22
N LEU A 89 2.12 17.65 -7.05
CA LEU A 89 2.80 17.44 -5.75
C LEU A 89 2.38 16.13 -5.04
N ALA A 90 2.82 15.00 -5.61
CA ALA A 90 2.67 13.63 -5.09
C ALA A 90 1.26 13.00 -5.13
N CYS A 91 0.17 13.72 -4.85
CA CYS A 91 -1.20 13.17 -4.90
C CYS A 91 -2.26 14.27 -5.05
N ALA A 92 -3.09 14.20 -6.09
CA ALA A 92 -4.20 15.14 -6.30
C ALA A 92 -5.52 14.65 -5.66
N LEU A 93 -5.79 13.35 -5.69
CA LEU A 93 -7.00 12.69 -5.22
C LEU A 93 -6.63 11.38 -4.53
N ALA A 94 -7.25 11.08 -3.38
CA ALA A 94 -7.07 9.81 -2.69
C ALA A 94 -8.40 9.10 -2.51
N HIS A 95 -8.49 7.84 -2.94
CA HIS A 95 -9.66 6.99 -2.75
C HIS A 95 -9.36 5.90 -1.73
N ARG A 96 -10.18 5.82 -0.68
CA ARG A 96 -10.07 4.78 0.34
C ARG A 96 -10.62 3.46 -0.21
N VAL A 97 -9.77 2.44 -0.28
CA VAL A 97 -10.16 1.10 -0.72
C VAL A 97 -10.66 0.32 0.50
N ARG A 98 -11.83 -0.30 0.37
CA ARG A 98 -12.44 -1.15 1.40
C ARG A 98 -12.91 -2.44 0.77
N ARG A 99 -12.91 -3.51 1.56
CA ARG A 99 -13.62 -4.74 1.19
C ARG A 99 -15.10 -4.40 0.98
N ALA A 100 -15.68 -4.80 -0.14
CA ALA A 100 -17.12 -4.77 -0.30
C ALA A 100 -17.72 -5.78 0.69
N HIS A 101 -18.68 -5.36 1.51
CA HIS A 101 -19.50 -6.32 2.26
C HIS A 101 -20.31 -7.13 1.26
N ASP A 102 -20.26 -8.46 1.35
CA ASP A 102 -21.04 -9.36 0.51
C ASP A 102 -22.53 -9.22 0.88
N THR A 103 -23.28 -8.41 0.13
CA THR A 103 -24.74 -8.37 0.22
C THR A 103 -25.29 -9.62 -0.46
N ARG A 104 -25.16 -10.77 0.22
CA ARG A 104 -25.86 -12.01 -0.12
C ARG A 104 -26.70 -12.48 1.07
N GLN A 105 -27.76 -11.74 1.35
CA GLN A 105 -28.93 -12.23 2.08
C GLN A 105 -30.21 -11.63 1.46
N TYR A 106 -30.64 -12.22 0.35
CA TYR A 106 -32.05 -12.36 0.00
C TYR A 106 -32.20 -13.77 -0.57
N GLY A 107 -32.90 -14.62 0.18
CA GLY A 107 -33.21 -16.01 -0.12
C GLY A 107 -33.95 -16.61 1.05
#